data_AF-A0A0C2IK16-F1
#
_entry.id   AF-A0A0C2IK16-F1
#
_cell.length_a   1.000
_cell.length_b   1.000
_cell.length_c   1.000
_cell.angle_alpha   90.00
_cell.angle_beta   90.00
_cell.angle_gamma   90.00
#
_symmetry.space_group_name_H-M   'P 1'
#
loop_
_entity.id
_entity.type
_entity.pdbx_description
1 polymer ?
#
loop_
_entity_poly.entity_id
_entity_poly.type
_entity_poly.pdbx_seq_one_letter_code
_entity_poly.pdbx_strand_id
1 'polypeptide(L)' 'MAALPTALQVKAKVQSRADRADDIARLKQELELPELDYVDISAQIELQKALHRWPLLVEMQSQQPAALPAVHERPGALS' A
#
# COMPACT_ATOMS: atom_id res chain seq x y z
N MET A 1 -27.11 -11.62 -5.88
CA MET A 1 -25.78 -11.64 -6.56
C MET A 1 -25.08 -10.35 -6.20
N ALA A 2 -24.03 -10.37 -5.37
CA ALA A 2 -23.24 -9.14 -5.12
C ALA A 2 -22.34 -8.89 -6.33
N ALA A 3 -22.45 -7.70 -6.94
CA ALA A 3 -21.60 -7.32 -8.05
C ALA A 3 -20.15 -7.16 -7.57
N LEU A 4 -19.20 -7.72 -8.31
CA LEU A 4 -17.77 -7.53 -8.05
C LEU A 4 -17.40 -6.06 -8.35
N PRO A 5 -16.66 -5.39 -7.47
CA PRO A 5 -16.20 -4.03 -7.74
C PRO A 5 -15.31 -4.03 -8.97
N THR A 6 -15.55 -3.07 -9.87
CA THR A 6 -14.76 -2.92 -11.09
C THR A 6 -13.34 -2.45 -10.74
N ALA A 7 -12.35 -2.80 -11.57
CA ALA A 7 -10.95 -2.38 -11.34
C ALA A 7 -10.80 -0.86 -11.14
N LEU A 8 -11.63 -0.04 -11.80
CA LEU A 8 -11.68 1.41 -11.61
C LEU A 8 -12.13 1.82 -10.20
N GLN A 9 -13.12 1.12 -9.62
CA GLN A 9 -13.60 1.37 -8.26
C GLN A 9 -12.55 1.01 -7.21
N VAL A 10 -11.80 -0.08 -7.45
CA VAL A 10 -10.69 -0.48 -6.58
C VAL A 10 -9.58 0.57 -6.62
N LYS A 11 -9.20 1.05 -7.80
CA LYS A 11 -8.20 2.13 -7.95
C LYS A 11 -8.63 3.43 -7.26
N ALA A 12 -9.90 3.82 -7.42
CA ALA A 12 -10.45 5.00 -6.75
C ALA A 12 -10.42 4.85 -5.21
N LYS A 13 -10.72 3.66 -4.68
CA LYS A 13 -10.64 3.38 -3.23
C LYS A 13 -9.20 3.47 -2.71
N VAL A 14 -8.22 3.00 -3.48
CA VAL A 14 -6.80 3.11 -3.14
C VAL A 14 -6.35 4.57 -3.16
N GLN A 15 -6.73 5.33 -4.19
CA GLN A 15 -6.41 6.76 -4.29
C GLN A 15 -7.00 7.55 -3.12
N SER A 16 -8.29 7.35 -2.81
CA SER A 16 -8.95 8.00 -1.68
C SER A 16 -8.28 7.70 -0.33
N ARG A 17 -7.66 6.53 -0.17
CA ARG A 17 -6.88 6.20 1.04
C ARG A 17 -5.55 6.95 1.09
N ALA A 18 -4.89 7.10 -0.04
CA ALA A 18 -3.66 7.90 -0.14
C ALA A 18 -3.96 9.37 0.16
N ASP A 19 -4.98 9.94 -0.49
CA ASP A 19 -5.41 11.32 -0.27
C ASP A 19 -5.73 11.58 1.21
N ARG A 20 -6.41 10.63 1.87
CA ARG A 20 -6.71 10.71 3.31
C ARG A 20 -5.45 10.69 4.19
N ALA A 21 -4.44 9.88 3.85
CA ALA A 21 -3.20 9.84 4.59
C ALA A 21 -2.43 11.17 4.45
N ASP A 22 -2.44 11.75 3.26
CA ASP A 22 -1.82 13.05 2.97
C ASP A 22 -2.50 14.20 3.71
N ASP A 23 -3.83 14.22 3.73
CA ASP A 23 -4.61 15.22 4.50
C ASP A 23 -4.26 15.16 6.00
N ILE A 24 -4.06 13.96 6.54
CA ILE A 24 -3.65 13.77 7.94
C ILE A 24 -2.22 14.26 8.16
N ALA A 25 -1.31 14.01 7.23
CA ALA A 25 0.05 14.55 7.31
C ALA A 25 0.05 16.08 7.31
N ARG A 26 -0.78 16.70 6.47
CA ARG A 26 -0.97 18.16 6.43
C ARG A 26 -1.55 18.69 7.74
N LEU A 27 -2.60 18.07 8.27
CA LEU A 27 -3.19 18.45 9.56
C LEU A 27 -2.17 18.36 10.70
N LYS A 28 -1.33 17.33 10.71
CA LYS A 28 -0.26 17.19 11.71
C LYS A 28 0.74 18.34 11.65
N GLN A 29 1.08 18.79 10.44
CA GLN A 29 1.95 19.94 10.25
C GLN A 29 1.30 21.25 10.73
N GLU A 30 0.02 21.47 10.42
CA GLU A 30 -0.72 22.68 10.83
C GLU A 30 -0.96 22.74 12.34
N LEU A 31 -1.09 21.59 13.01
CA LEU A 31 -1.36 21.47 14.44
C LEU A 31 -0.10 21.33 15.31
N GLU A 32 1.10 21.42 14.71
CA GLU A 32 2.39 21.23 15.40
C GLU A 32 2.46 19.93 16.22
N LEU A 33 1.80 18.87 15.71
CA LEU A 33 1.75 17.58 16.40
C LEU A 33 3.10 16.85 16.30
N PRO A 34 3.47 16.05 17.32
CA PRO A 34 4.67 15.23 17.24
C PRO A 34 4.59 14.26 16.05
N GLU A 35 5.76 13.82 15.56
CA GLU A 35 5.82 12.80 14.51
C GLU A 35 5.21 11.49 15.01
N LEU A 36 3.93 11.28 14.65
CA LEU A 36 3.18 10.06 14.89
C LEU A 36 2.84 9.40 13.56
N ASP A 37 3.30 8.19 13.32
CA ASP A 37 2.97 7.47 12.08
C ASP A 37 1.45 7.28 11.97
N TYR A 38 0.88 7.69 10.82
CA TYR A 38 -0.53 7.41 10.54
C TYR A 38 -0.68 5.95 10.13
N VAL A 39 -1.50 5.21 10.86
CA VAL A 39 -1.82 3.80 10.58
C VAL A 39 -3.31 3.64 10.30
N ASP A 40 -3.67 3.24 9.08
CA ASP A 40 -5.05 2.88 8.74
C ASP A 40 -5.36 1.43 9.18
N ILE A 41 -5.79 1.29 10.43
CA ILE A 41 -6.19 0.01 11.02
C ILE A 41 -7.36 -0.63 10.25
N SER A 42 -8.22 0.19 9.64
CA SER A 42 -9.40 -0.33 8.91
C SER A 42 -8.97 -1.07 7.64
N ALA A 43 -7.99 -0.52 6.92
CA ALA A 43 -7.39 -1.19 5.77
C ALA A 43 -6.72 -2.51 6.16
N GLN A 44 -6.02 -2.54 7.29
CA GLN A 44 -5.35 -3.76 7.77
C GLN A 44 -6.34 -4.86 8.16
N ILE A 45 -7.44 -4.51 8.82
CA ILE A 45 -8.51 -5.47 9.16
C ILE A 45 -9.20 -6.00 7.89
N GLU A 46 -9.51 -5.13 6.92
CA GLU A 46 -10.09 -5.56 5.63
C GLU A 46 -9.17 -6.54 4.89
N LEU A 47 -7.86 -6.25 4.87
CA LEU A 47 -6.87 -7.12 4.26
C LEU A 47 -6.83 -8.48 4.96
N GLN A 48 -6.76 -8.49 6.29
CA GLN A 48 -6.78 -9.74 7.05
C GLN A 48 -8.04 -10.56 6.75
N LYS A 49 -9.23 -9.94 6.74
CA LYS A 49 -10.49 -10.61 6.40
C LYS A 49 -10.47 -11.18 4.98
N ALA A 50 -9.91 -10.45 4.02
CA ALA A 50 -9.73 -10.95 2.67
C ALA A 50 -8.79 -12.17 2.66
N LEU A 51 -7.61 -12.08 3.26
CA LEU A 51 -6.67 -13.20 3.30
C LEU A 51 -7.25 -14.45 3.98
N HIS A 52 -8.05 -14.30 5.04
CA HIS A 52 -8.76 -15.42 5.66
C HIS A 52 -9.78 -16.09 4.73
N ARG A 53 -10.45 -15.31 3.86
CA ARG A 53 -11.43 -15.86 2.91
C ARG A 53 -10.78 -16.50 1.68
N TRP A 54 -9.56 -16.08 1.32
CA TRP A 54 -8.83 -16.61 0.18
C TRP A 54 -7.42 -17.07 0.60
N PRO A 55 -7.31 -18.21 1.32
CA PRO A 55 -6.02 -18.69 1.84
C PRO A 55 -4.98 -18.95 0.73
N LEU A 56 -5.39 -19.34 -0.48
CA LEU A 56 -4.48 -19.52 -1.62
C LEU A 56 -3.73 -18.22 -2.01
N LEU A 57 -4.33 -17.04 -1.80
CA LEU A 57 -3.65 -15.76 -2.06
C LEU A 57 -2.49 -15.52 -1.09
N VAL A 58 -2.56 -16.08 0.12
CA VAL A 58 -1.47 -16.00 1.11
C VAL A 58 -0.28 -16.84 0.63
N GLU A 59 -0.54 -18.05 0.13
CA GLU A 59 0.49 -18.95 -0.40
C GLU A 59 1.17 -18.39 -1.65
N MET A 60 0.47 -17.60 -2.47
CA MET A 60 1.08 -16.96 -3.63
C MET A 60 2.09 -15.87 -3.24
N GLN A 61 1.89 -15.14 -2.13
CA GLN A 61 2.87 -14.16 -1.67
C GLN A 61 4.20 -14.79 -1.29
N SER A 62 4.19 -15.99 -0.68
CA SER A 62 5.41 -16.70 -0.30
C SER A 62 6.13 -17.34 -1.50
N GLN A 63 5.48 -17.44 -2.66
CA GLN A 63 6.09 -17.93 -3.90
C GLN A 63 6.59 -16.82 -4.83
N GLN A 64 6.39 -15.54 -4.48
CA GLN A 64 6.98 -14.44 -5.23
C GLN A 64 8.50 -14.47 -5.00
N PRO A 65 9.35 -14.77 -6.00
CA PRO A 65 10.79 -14.64 -5.82
C PRO A 65 11.08 -13.19 -5.45
N ALA A 66 11.84 -12.99 -4.37
CA ALA A 66 12.33 -11.68 -3.97
C ALA A 66 12.94 -11.02 -5.22
N ALA A 67 12.28 -9.98 -5.72
CA ALA A 67 12.78 -9.26 -6.89
C ALA A 67 14.21 -8.84 -6.57
N LEU A 68 15.17 -9.41 -7.31
CA LEU A 68 16.58 -9.13 -7.17
C LEU A 68 16.76 -7.61 -7.20
N PRO A 69 17.54 -7.02 -6.27
CA PRO A 69 17.76 -5.58 -6.29
C PRO A 69 18.38 -5.23 -7.64
N ALA A 70 17.71 -4.37 -8.40
CA ALA A 70 18.22 -3.82 -9.64
C ALA A 70 19.55 -3.13 -9.33
N VAL A 71 20.64 -3.80 -9.69
CA VAL A 71 21.98 -3.22 -9.72
C VAL A 71 21.90 -2.03 -10.66
N HIS A 72 21.84 -0.83 -10.07
CA HIS A 72 22.08 0.41 -10.78
C HIS A 72 23.54 0.40 -11.23
N GLU A 73 23.80 -0.05 -12.45
CA GLU A 73 25.08 0.20 -13.11
C GLU A 73 25.21 1.73 -13.28
N ARG A 74 26.14 2.34 -12.54
CA ARG A 74 26.54 3.74 -12.73
C ARG A 74 27.31 3.84 -14.05
N PRO A 75 26.89 4.69 -15.01
CA PRO A 75 27.75 5.01 -16.15
C PRO A 75 28.68 6.15 -15.72
N GLY A 76 29.98 5.87 -15.63
CA GLY A 76 30.97 6.94 -15.52
C GLY A 76 32.19 6.59 -14.68
N ALA A 77 33.19 5.98 -15.33
CA ALA A 77 34.60 6.19 -15.00
C ALA A 77 35.48 5.55 -16.09
N LEU A 78 35.76 6.31 -17.15
CA LEU A 78 37.01 6.16 -17.89
C LEU A 78 37.53 7.57 -18.16
N SER A 79 38.43 8.00 -17.26
CA SER A 79 39.50 8.96 -17.58
C SER A 79 40.56 8.28 -18.44
#